data_AF-C0Z8F2-F1
#
_entry.id   AF-C0Z8F2-F1
#
_cell.length_a   1.000
_cell.length_b   1.000
_cell.length_c   1.000
_cell.angle_alpha   90.00
_cell.angle_beta   90.00
_cell.angle_gamma   90.00
#
_symmetry.space_group_name_H-M   'P 1'
#
loop_
_entity.id
_entity.type
_entity.pdbx_description
1 polymer ?
#
loop_
_entity_poly.entity_id
_entity_poly.type
_entity_poly.pdbx_seq_one_letter_code
_entity_poly.pdbx_strand_id
1 'polypeptide(L)'
;MKKRNAFILGLVLAGAVFTGSNLYTSEDIEQYEKGNHLVALHSLGIKVNSDELAPMQAVIDENGKEWIYNKFSKRAPLMDKIIDERSVDVKDAFIEVQDEIMQEYTKKGDTLPVILLDENLNEGYFAFNRQDGETLSFKIKYDNGAWEYALEK
;
A
#
# COMPACT_ATOMS: atom_id res chain seq x y z
N MET A 1 -28.91 4.36 -54.83
CA MET A 1 -28.33 5.66 -54.42
C MET A 1 -28.50 5.83 -52.91
N LYS A 2 -27.49 6.40 -52.25
CA LYS A 2 -27.27 6.57 -50.79
C LYS A 2 -28.29 7.48 -50.09
N LYS A 3 -28.46 7.28 -48.76
CA LYS A 3 -28.42 8.26 -47.62
C LYS A 3 -28.87 7.54 -46.33
N ARG A 4 -27.99 7.03 -45.46
CA ARG A 4 -27.25 7.63 -44.31
C ARG A 4 -28.10 8.10 -43.10
N ASN A 5 -27.96 7.32 -42.01
CA ASN A 5 -27.81 7.60 -40.57
C ASN A 5 -28.78 8.50 -39.78
N ALA A 6 -29.26 7.97 -38.65
CA ALA A 6 -29.10 8.59 -37.32
C ALA A 6 -29.18 7.52 -36.21
N PHE A 7 -28.08 7.39 -35.48
CA PHE A 7 -27.93 6.67 -34.20
C PHE A 7 -28.59 7.51 -33.10
N ILE A 8 -29.32 6.90 -32.17
CA ILE A 8 -29.60 7.51 -30.85
C ILE A 8 -29.16 6.50 -29.79
N LEU A 9 -28.07 6.87 -29.12
CA LEU A 9 -27.53 6.27 -27.91
C LEU A 9 -28.53 6.44 -26.77
N GLY A 10 -28.99 5.32 -26.20
CA GLY A 10 -29.61 5.29 -24.89
C GLY A 10 -28.54 4.99 -23.84
N LEU A 11 -27.98 6.04 -23.25
CA LEU A 11 -27.09 5.97 -22.10
C LEU A 11 -27.90 5.51 -20.88
N VAL A 12 -27.67 4.29 -20.39
CA VAL A 12 -28.08 3.93 -19.03
C VAL A 12 -26.82 4.01 -18.18
N LEU A 13 -26.74 5.07 -17.38
CA LEU A 13 -25.68 5.31 -16.41
C LEU A 13 -25.56 4.10 -15.48
N ALA A 14 -24.46 3.37 -15.63
CA ALA A 14 -23.97 2.45 -14.62
C ALA A 14 -23.60 3.29 -13.38
N GLY A 15 -24.47 3.29 -12.38
CA GLY A 15 -24.10 3.69 -11.04
C GLY A 15 -23.19 2.62 -10.46
N ALA A 16 -21.90 2.67 -10.76
CA ALA A 16 -20.89 1.95 -10.00
C ALA A 16 -20.80 2.62 -8.64
N VAL A 17 -21.41 2.00 -7.63
CA VAL A 17 -21.12 2.29 -6.23
C VAL A 17 -19.67 1.85 -6.04
N PHE A 18 -18.75 2.81 -5.97
CA PHE A 18 -17.38 2.56 -5.51
C PHE A 18 -17.47 2.15 -4.04
N THR A 19 -17.69 0.85 -3.81
CA THR A 19 -17.42 0.23 -2.53
C THR A 19 -15.91 0.32 -2.33
N GLY A 20 -15.48 1.13 -1.37
CA GLY A 20 -14.07 1.33 -1.01
C GLY A 20 -13.34 -0.02 -1.02
N SER A 21 -12.53 -0.21 -2.04
CA SER A 21 -11.99 -1.52 -2.38
C SER A 21 -10.83 -1.77 -1.44
N ASN A 22 -11.02 -2.66 -0.45
CA ASN A 22 -9.89 -3.49 -0.07
C ASN A 22 -9.58 -4.31 -1.33
N LEU A 23 -8.51 -3.96 -2.06
CA LEU A 23 -8.11 -4.68 -3.28
C LEU A 23 -7.83 -6.17 -3.05
N TYR A 24 -7.74 -6.59 -1.80
CA TYR A 24 -7.58 -7.97 -1.38
C TYR A 24 -8.83 -8.40 -0.62
N THR A 25 -9.43 -9.50 -1.06
CA THR A 25 -10.50 -10.15 -0.30
C THR A 25 -9.92 -10.71 1.01
N SER A 26 -10.80 -11.03 1.97
CA SER A 26 -10.34 -11.74 3.19
C SER A 26 -9.61 -13.03 2.85
N GLU A 27 -10.02 -13.72 1.79
CA GLU A 27 -9.40 -14.95 1.30
C GLU A 27 -7.98 -14.68 0.77
N ASP A 28 -7.77 -13.58 0.05
CA ASP A 28 -6.43 -13.17 -0.42
C ASP A 28 -5.50 -12.77 0.72
N ILE A 29 -6.03 -12.35 1.87
CA ILE A 29 -5.27 -12.00 3.08
C ILE A 29 -4.98 -13.24 3.93
N GLU A 30 -5.86 -14.25 3.93
CA GLU A 30 -5.75 -15.48 4.73
C GLU A 30 -4.59 -16.38 4.30
N GLN A 31 -4.10 -16.25 3.07
CA GLN A 31 -2.93 -16.97 2.57
C GLN A 31 -1.59 -16.45 3.13
N TYR A 32 -1.59 -15.33 3.85
CA TYR A 32 -0.41 -14.75 4.51
C TYR A 32 -0.41 -15.05 6.01
N GLU A 33 0.77 -15.21 6.60
CA GLU A 33 0.84 -15.28 8.05
C GLU A 33 0.46 -13.91 8.64
N LYS A 34 -0.41 -13.92 9.66
CA LYS A 34 -0.61 -12.78 10.57
C LYS A 34 0.64 -12.65 11.44
N GLY A 35 1.77 -12.38 10.80
CA GLY A 35 3.11 -12.55 11.34
C GLY A 35 3.83 -11.24 11.61
N ASN A 36 4.83 -11.36 12.48
CA ASN A 36 5.59 -10.38 13.25
C ASN A 36 6.04 -9.12 12.48
N HIS A 37 5.14 -8.12 12.36
CA HIS A 37 5.43 -6.79 11.79
C HIS A 37 6.63 -6.10 12.46
N LEU A 38 6.96 -6.47 13.69
CA LEU A 38 8.14 -5.93 14.39
C LEU A 38 9.46 -6.33 13.73
N VAL A 39 9.55 -7.53 13.14
CA VAL A 39 10.78 -7.97 12.44
C VAL A 39 11.03 -7.08 11.23
N ALA A 40 9.98 -6.81 10.45
CA ALA A 40 10.08 -5.92 9.29
C ALA A 40 10.35 -4.47 9.69
N LEU A 41 9.84 -4.02 10.84
CA LEU A 41 10.18 -2.70 11.37
C LEU A 41 11.63 -2.64 11.86
N HIS A 42 12.10 -3.67 12.56
CA HIS A 42 13.48 -3.74 13.05
C HIS A 42 14.50 -3.77 11.91
N SER A 43 14.21 -4.48 10.81
CA SER A 43 15.08 -4.49 9.62
C SER A 43 15.14 -3.12 8.94
N LEU A 44 14.07 -2.33 9.06
CA LEU A 44 14.01 -0.93 8.59
C LEU A 44 14.63 0.06 9.58
N GLY A 45 15.29 -0.40 10.66
CA GLY A 45 15.88 0.46 11.68
C GLY A 45 14.86 1.14 12.61
N ILE A 46 13.60 0.73 12.58
CA ILE A 46 12.54 1.24 13.46
C ILE A 46 12.54 0.44 14.76
N LYS A 47 12.89 1.08 15.88
CA LYS A 47 12.83 0.44 17.21
C LYS A 47 11.49 0.73 17.86
N VAL A 48 10.67 -0.30 18.03
CA VAL A 48 9.35 -0.22 18.67
C VAL A 48 9.29 -1.13 19.89
N ASN A 49 8.89 -0.58 21.02
CA ASN A 49 8.83 -1.28 22.31
C ASN A 49 7.48 -1.98 22.57
N SER A 50 6.53 -1.86 21.63
CA SER A 50 5.16 -2.36 21.76
C SER A 50 4.83 -3.29 20.61
N ASP A 51 4.30 -4.47 20.92
CA ASP A 51 3.82 -5.44 19.94
C ASP A 51 2.56 -4.93 19.20
N GLU A 52 1.84 -3.99 19.82
CA GLU A 52 0.67 -3.34 19.27
C GLU A 52 1.00 -1.92 18.82
N LEU A 53 1.13 -1.76 17.51
CA LEU A 53 1.15 -0.46 16.84
C LEU A 53 -0.21 -0.21 16.19
N ALA A 54 -0.77 0.95 16.46
CA ALA A 54 -2.02 1.38 15.84
C ALA A 54 -1.76 1.88 14.39
N PRO A 55 -2.71 1.69 13.46
CA PRO A 55 -2.65 2.36 12.16
C PRO A 55 -2.50 3.88 12.35
N MET A 56 -1.74 4.53 11.46
CA MET A 56 -1.40 5.96 11.51
C MET A 56 -0.53 6.40 12.69
N GLN A 57 -0.01 5.48 13.49
CA GLN A 57 0.90 5.81 14.58
C GLN A 57 2.25 6.29 14.00
N ALA A 58 2.79 7.39 14.55
CA ALA A 58 4.14 7.82 14.23
C ALA A 58 5.17 6.87 14.86
N VAL A 59 6.16 6.45 14.06
CA VAL A 59 7.32 5.66 14.49
C VAL A 59 8.60 6.36 14.03
N ILE A 60 9.68 6.20 14.78
CA ILE A 60 10.95 6.89 14.54
C ILE A 60 12.02 5.87 14.16
N ASP A 61 12.78 6.16 13.11
CA ASP A 61 13.94 5.36 12.73
C ASP A 61 15.20 5.72 13.52
N GLU A 62 16.26 4.93 13.32
CA GLU A 62 17.55 5.15 13.98
C GLU A 62 18.21 6.52 13.68
N ASN A 63 17.80 7.17 12.59
CA ASN A 63 18.28 8.49 12.18
C ASN A 63 17.40 9.63 12.73
N GLY A 64 16.36 9.31 13.48
CA GLY A 64 15.43 10.28 14.05
C GLY A 64 14.35 10.75 13.09
N LYS A 65 14.18 10.10 11.92
CA LYS A 65 13.11 10.44 10.98
C LYS A 65 11.81 9.77 11.41
N GLU A 66 10.73 10.55 11.34
CA GLU A 66 9.37 10.10 11.64
C GLU A 66 8.70 9.48 10.41
N TRP A 67 7.96 8.41 10.65
CA TRP A 67 7.21 7.64 9.67
C TRP A 67 5.81 7.34 10.18
N ILE A 68 4.82 7.42 9.30
CA ILE A 68 3.44 7.00 9.54
C ILE A 68 3.35 5.50 9.31
N TYR A 69 3.11 4.74 10.39
CA TYR A 69 3.01 3.29 10.35
C TYR A 69 1.60 2.82 10.00
N ASN A 70 1.51 1.86 9.07
CA ASN A 70 0.31 1.10 8.81
C ASN A 70 0.60 -0.37 8.55
N LYS A 71 -0.31 -1.25 9.00
CA LYS A 71 -0.40 -2.62 8.48
C LYS A 71 -1.13 -2.59 7.16
N PHE A 72 -0.70 -3.41 6.20
CA PHE A 72 -1.38 -3.55 4.92
C PHE A 72 -2.89 -3.82 5.06
N SER A 73 -3.25 -4.72 5.97
CA SER A 73 -4.65 -5.09 6.25
C SER A 73 -5.48 -4.00 6.94
N LYS A 74 -4.85 -2.91 7.40
CA LYS A 74 -5.50 -1.77 8.08
C LYS A 74 -5.12 -0.43 7.45
N ARG A 75 -4.80 -0.42 6.16
CA ARG A 75 -4.31 0.77 5.43
C ARG A 75 -5.37 1.81 5.08
N ALA A 76 -6.66 1.55 5.33
CA ALA A 76 -7.74 2.47 4.94
C ALA A 76 -7.53 3.93 5.45
N PRO A 77 -7.17 4.19 6.72
CA PRO A 77 -6.92 5.56 7.17
C PRO A 77 -5.74 6.24 6.47
N LEU A 78 -4.75 5.48 6.02
CA LEU A 78 -3.64 6.00 5.24
C LEU A 78 -4.08 6.41 3.83
N MET A 79 -4.95 5.61 3.21
CA MET A 79 -5.52 5.93 1.91
C MET A 79 -6.35 7.21 1.97
N ASP A 80 -7.15 7.38 3.04
CA ASP A 80 -7.92 8.59 3.28
C ASP A 80 -7.00 9.82 3.41
N LYS A 81 -5.91 9.72 4.18
CA LYS A 81 -4.91 10.81 4.29
C LYS A 81 -4.30 11.18 2.93
N ILE A 82 -3.96 10.19 2.09
CA ILE A 82 -3.41 10.46 0.75
C ILE A 82 -4.44 11.18 -0.13
N ILE A 83 -5.71 10.78 -0.08
CA ILE A 83 -6.78 11.48 -0.81
C ILE A 83 -6.88 12.94 -0.35
N ASP A 84 -6.91 13.16 0.97
CA ASP A 84 -7.16 14.47 1.57
C ASP A 84 -6.00 15.45 1.33
N GLU A 85 -4.75 14.98 1.38
CA GLU A 85 -3.57 15.83 1.28
C GLU A 85 -2.97 15.90 -0.13
N ARG A 86 -3.28 14.93 -0.98
CA ARG A 86 -2.79 14.85 -2.36
C ARG A 86 -3.94 14.80 -3.35
N SER A 87 -4.41 13.60 -3.68
CA SER A 87 -5.56 13.37 -4.55
C SER A 87 -5.92 11.88 -4.60
N VAL A 88 -7.09 11.59 -5.18
CA VAL A 88 -7.51 10.22 -5.51
C VAL A 88 -6.52 9.53 -6.44
N ASP A 89 -6.03 10.22 -7.48
CA ASP A 89 -5.07 9.68 -8.45
C ASP A 89 -3.76 9.26 -7.77
N VAL A 90 -3.25 10.06 -6.81
CA VAL A 90 -2.04 9.72 -6.06
C VAL A 90 -2.24 8.49 -5.18
N LYS A 91 -3.43 8.35 -4.58
CA LYS A 91 -3.80 7.16 -3.80
C LYS A 91 -3.93 5.92 -4.70
N ASP A 92 -4.52 6.05 -5.89
CA ASP A 92 -4.63 4.94 -6.84
C ASP A 92 -3.24 4.49 -7.32
N ALA A 93 -2.37 5.44 -7.71
CA ALA A 93 -0.97 5.12 -8.06
C ALA A 93 -0.19 4.49 -6.89
N PHE A 94 -0.45 4.92 -5.66
CA PHE A 94 0.17 4.33 -4.46
C PHE A 94 -0.26 2.88 -4.23
N ILE A 95 -1.52 2.56 -4.55
CA ILE A 95 -2.05 1.19 -4.49
C ILE A 95 -1.41 0.33 -5.58
N GLU A 96 -1.31 0.86 -6.81
CA GLU A 96 -0.72 0.14 -7.95
C GLU A 96 0.71 -0.33 -7.63
N VAL A 97 1.56 0.53 -7.06
CA VAL A 97 2.92 0.13 -6.66
C VAL A 97 2.92 -0.98 -5.60
N GLN A 98 2.00 -0.93 -4.63
CA GLN A 98 1.90 -2.01 -3.64
C GLN A 98 1.49 -3.32 -4.31
N ASP A 99 0.55 -3.27 -5.26
CA ASP A 99 0.09 -4.46 -5.97
C ASP A 99 1.17 -5.04 -6.88
N GLU A 100 1.95 -4.21 -7.56
CA GLU A 100 3.12 -4.65 -8.33
C GLU A 100 4.12 -5.39 -7.45
N ILE A 101 4.48 -4.80 -6.29
CA ILE A 101 5.38 -5.45 -5.33
C ILE A 101 4.80 -6.78 -4.82
N MET A 102 3.52 -6.79 -4.46
CA MET A 102 2.85 -7.99 -3.98
C MET A 102 2.87 -9.11 -5.03
N GLN A 103 2.54 -8.79 -6.28
CA GLN A 103 2.48 -9.76 -7.37
C GLN A 103 3.87 -10.28 -7.78
N GLU A 104 4.87 -9.42 -7.82
CA GLU A 104 6.21 -9.80 -8.27
C GLU A 104 7.00 -10.54 -7.18
N TYR A 105 6.90 -10.11 -5.92
CA TYR A 105 7.80 -10.57 -4.87
C TYR A 105 7.16 -11.47 -3.84
N THR A 106 5.86 -11.37 -3.53
CA THR A 106 5.30 -12.18 -2.44
C THR A 106 5.12 -13.64 -2.81
N LYS A 107 5.27 -14.50 -1.80
CA LYS A 107 5.02 -15.93 -1.87
C LYS A 107 4.05 -16.32 -0.79
N LYS A 108 3.34 -17.43 -1.01
CA LYS A 108 2.49 -18.02 0.02
C LYS A 108 3.31 -18.33 1.28
N GLY A 109 2.79 -17.95 2.44
CA GLY A 109 3.47 -18.09 3.73
C GLY A 109 4.29 -16.88 4.15
N ASP A 110 4.46 -15.87 3.29
CA ASP A 110 5.03 -14.58 3.71
C ASP A 110 4.09 -13.88 4.71
N THR A 111 4.64 -12.97 5.51
CA THR A 111 3.86 -12.15 6.44
C THR A 111 3.11 -11.04 5.70
N LEU A 112 2.01 -10.57 6.27
CA LEU A 112 1.36 -9.36 5.77
C LEU A 112 2.32 -8.14 5.80
N PRO A 113 2.35 -7.33 4.73
CA PRO A 113 3.26 -6.20 4.68
C PRO A 113 3.00 -5.10 5.72
N VAL A 114 4.07 -4.41 6.08
CA VAL A 114 4.05 -3.12 6.75
C VAL A 114 4.27 -2.02 5.72
N ILE A 115 3.60 -0.89 5.95
CA ILE A 115 3.71 0.32 5.15
C ILE A 115 4.20 1.43 6.07
N LEU A 116 5.29 2.08 5.68
CA LEU A 116 5.76 3.32 6.27
C LEU A 116 5.67 4.40 5.19
N LEU A 117 5.15 5.56 5.54
CA LEU A 117 5.20 6.77 4.70
C LEU A 117 5.70 7.94 5.53
N ASP A 118 6.49 8.83 4.94
CA ASP A 118 6.84 10.08 5.60
C ASP A 118 5.61 10.99 5.72
N GLU A 119 5.67 11.97 6.62
CA GLU A 119 4.56 12.90 6.86
C GLU A 119 4.12 13.63 5.58
N ASN A 120 5.07 13.92 4.70
CA ASN A 120 4.79 14.62 3.44
C ASN A 120 4.22 13.70 2.36
N LEU A 121 4.11 12.39 2.58
CA LEU A 121 3.62 11.42 1.59
C LEU A 121 4.44 11.45 0.28
N ASN A 122 5.76 11.57 0.39
CA ASN A 122 6.71 11.60 -0.72
C ASN A 122 7.60 10.35 -0.77
N GLU A 123 7.88 9.72 0.36
CA GLU A 123 8.68 8.51 0.39
C GLU A 123 8.28 7.60 1.54
N GLY A 124 8.67 6.33 1.44
CA GLY A 124 8.24 5.32 2.37
C GLY A 124 8.99 4.02 2.23
N TYR A 125 8.49 3.03 2.98
CA TYR A 125 8.87 1.65 2.83
C TYR A 125 7.64 0.75 2.76
N PHE A 126 7.73 -0.26 1.92
CA PHE A 126 6.84 -1.40 1.92
C PHE A 126 7.69 -2.63 2.26
N ALA A 127 7.36 -3.37 3.31
CA ALA A 127 8.21 -4.48 3.74
C ALA A 127 7.41 -5.66 4.29
N PHE A 128 7.92 -6.87 4.08
CA PHE A 128 7.34 -8.11 4.61
C PHE A 128 8.43 -9.15 4.83
N ASN A 129 8.15 -10.11 5.70
CA ASN A 129 9.07 -11.21 5.99
C ASN A 129 8.66 -12.47 5.22
N ARG A 130 9.67 -13.16 4.72
CA ARG A 130 9.58 -14.51 4.19
C ARG A 130 9.39 -15.53 5.30
N GLN A 131 8.84 -16.69 4.95
CA GLN A 131 8.70 -17.81 5.88
C GLN A 131 10.06 -18.32 6.42
N ASP A 132 11.15 -18.14 5.67
CA ASP A 132 12.51 -18.50 6.09
C ASP A 132 13.18 -17.45 7.00
N GLY A 133 12.51 -16.31 7.25
CA GLY A 133 12.98 -15.24 8.11
C GLY A 133 13.69 -14.08 7.40
N GLU A 134 13.89 -14.13 6.07
CA GLU A 134 14.38 -12.98 5.29
C GLU A 134 13.35 -11.85 5.29
N THR A 135 13.77 -10.60 5.48
CA THR A 135 12.92 -9.44 5.22
C THR A 135 13.18 -8.90 3.82
N LEU A 136 12.12 -8.74 3.02
CA LEU A 136 12.17 -7.92 1.83
C LEU A 136 11.63 -6.54 2.15
N SER A 137 12.42 -5.52 1.82
CA SER A 137 12.03 -4.13 1.97
C SER A 137 12.11 -3.41 0.64
N PHE A 138 11.15 -2.56 0.37
CA PHE A 138 11.06 -1.79 -0.85
C PHE A 138 10.96 -0.34 -0.46
N LYS A 139 11.94 0.46 -0.85
CA LYS A 139 11.85 1.91 -0.73
C LYS A 139 10.90 2.39 -1.82
N ILE A 140 9.86 3.12 -1.41
CA ILE A 140 8.87 3.69 -2.33
C ILE A 140 9.01 5.20 -2.33
N LYS A 141 8.88 5.83 -3.49
CA LYS A 141 9.04 7.27 -3.65
C LYS A 141 8.05 7.82 -4.66
N TYR A 142 7.42 8.93 -4.32
CA TYR A 142 6.57 9.68 -5.23
C TYR A 142 7.41 10.73 -5.96
N ASP A 143 7.39 10.68 -7.29
CA ASP A 143 8.02 11.68 -8.15
C ASP A 143 7.17 11.94 -9.39
N ASN A 144 7.00 13.21 -9.76
CA ASN A 144 6.32 13.65 -10.99
C ASN A 144 4.97 12.99 -11.32
N GLY A 145 4.16 12.62 -10.32
CA GLY A 145 2.84 12.02 -10.55
C GLY A 145 2.80 10.50 -10.47
N ALA A 146 3.93 9.84 -10.24
CA ALA A 146 4.03 8.39 -10.13
C ALA A 146 4.72 7.99 -8.82
N TRP A 147 4.39 6.79 -8.33
CA TRP A 147 5.16 6.11 -7.31
C TRP A 147 6.14 5.15 -7.99
N GLU A 148 7.37 5.14 -7.51
CA GLU A 148 8.41 4.19 -7.92
C GLU A 148 8.85 3.38 -6.72
N TYR A 149 9.33 2.16 -6.95
CA TYR A 149 9.91 1.33 -5.90
C TYR A 149 11.29 0.78 -6.27
N ALA A 150 12.13 0.59 -5.26
CA ALA A 150 13.41 -0.09 -5.36
C ALA A 150 13.55 -1.09 -4.22
N LEU A 151 13.96 -2.32 -4.54
CA LEU A 151 14.25 -3.34 -3.55
C LEU A 151 15.50 -2.96 -2.76
N GLU A 152 15.38 -2.87 -1.44
CA GLU A 152 16.47 -2.72 -0.49
C GLU A 152 16.64 -4.03 0.29
N LYS A 153 17.86 -4.56 0.29
CA LYS A 153 18.25 -5.84 0.91
C LYS A 153 19.03 -5.61 2.18
#